data_AF-A0A7R9AJ59-F1
#
_entry.id   AF-A0A7R9AJ59-F1
#
_cell.length_a   1.000
_cell.length_b   1.000
_cell.length_c   1.000
_cell.angle_alpha   90.00
_cell.angle_beta   90.00
_cell.angle_gamma   90.00
#
_symmetry.space_group_name_H-M   'P 1'
#
loop_
_entity.id
_entity.type
_entity.pdbx_description
1 polymer ?
#
loop_
_entity_poly.entity_id
_entity_poly.type
_entity_poly.pdbx_seq_one_letter_code
_entity_poly.pdbx_strand_id
1 'polypeptide(L)'
;MMQGPVMYKGAKSLDPDRKKSLEEALQWLDSFIQSSGGCCAADHLTIADYAIFPVLNCIQAMEVADLSAFGNIADWMEKCKAEMKGYEEIEEKVLPAIKQGFLFQLG
;
A
#
# COMPACT_ATOMS: atom_id res chain seq x y z
N MET A 1 20.51 9.41 -6.68
CA MET A 1 20.44 9.94 -5.30
C MET A 1 19.33 9.16 -4.59
N MET A 2 19.63 8.45 -3.51
CA MET A 2 18.64 7.65 -2.76
C MET A 2 17.75 8.59 -1.96
N GLN A 3 16.47 8.69 -2.32
CA GLN A 3 15.50 9.60 -1.70
C GLN A 3 14.94 8.97 -0.40
N GLY A 4 15.10 9.64 0.75
CA GLY A 4 14.68 9.13 2.08
C GLY A 4 13.22 9.46 2.45
N PRO A 5 12.62 8.85 3.49
CA PRO A 5 11.19 8.99 3.84
C PRO A 5 10.72 10.45 4.03
N VAL A 6 9.41 10.73 3.86
CA VAL A 6 8.83 12.08 4.13
C VAL A 6 9.07 12.51 5.58
N MET A 7 9.15 11.55 6.51
CA MET A 7 9.46 11.81 7.93
C MET A 7 10.96 12.05 8.20
N TYR A 8 11.82 12.01 7.18
CA TYR A 8 13.26 12.21 7.31
C TYR A 8 13.58 13.71 7.37
N LYS A 9 14.33 14.13 8.40
CA LYS A 9 14.76 15.53 8.64
C LYS A 9 13.63 16.55 8.89
N GLY A 10 12.47 16.11 9.38
CA GLY A 10 11.39 17.02 9.80
C GLY A 10 10.65 17.70 8.64
N ALA A 11 10.63 17.07 7.46
CA ALA A 11 9.77 17.53 6.38
C ALA A 11 8.28 17.45 6.80
N LYS A 12 7.53 18.51 6.49
CA LYS A 12 6.15 18.75 6.96
C LYS A 12 5.09 18.56 5.88
N SER A 13 5.51 18.23 4.67
CA SER A 13 4.63 18.10 3.51
C SER A 13 5.10 16.96 2.62
N LEU A 14 4.15 16.31 1.95
CA LEU A 14 4.47 15.35 0.92
C LEU A 14 5.11 16.08 -0.27
N ASP A 15 6.20 15.50 -0.79
CA ASP A 15 6.82 15.94 -2.02
C ASP A 15 5.89 15.63 -3.21
N PRO A 16 5.42 16.62 -3.98
CA PRO A 16 4.49 16.41 -5.09
C PRO A 16 5.02 15.44 -6.17
N ASP A 17 6.32 15.49 -6.48
CA ASP A 17 6.91 14.63 -7.51
C ASP A 17 6.91 13.16 -7.07
N ARG A 18 7.07 12.93 -5.76
CA ARG A 18 6.98 11.59 -5.18
C ARG A 18 5.56 11.09 -5.10
N LYS A 19 4.60 11.97 -4.79
CA LYS A 19 3.17 11.62 -4.83
C LYS A 19 2.78 11.18 -6.23
N LYS A 20 3.19 11.93 -7.25
CA LYS A 20 2.97 11.56 -8.66
C LYS A 20 3.61 10.22 -9.02
N SER A 21 4.86 9.98 -8.59
CA SER A 21 5.55 8.71 -8.82
C SER A 21 4.82 7.52 -8.16
N LEU A 22 4.23 7.74 -6.99
CA LEU A 22 3.40 6.74 -6.31
C LEU A 22 2.11 6.46 -7.09
N GLU A 23 1.41 7.49 -7.54
CA GLU A 23 0.19 7.35 -8.36
C GLU A 23 0.48 6.60 -9.67
N GLU A 24 1.58 6.91 -10.35
CA GLU A 24 2.04 6.18 -11.55
C GLU A 24 2.31 4.69 -11.23
N ALA A 25 2.96 4.39 -10.11
CA ALA A 25 3.23 3.02 -9.69
C ALA A 25 1.93 2.25 -9.36
N LEU A 26 0.97 2.90 -8.69
CA LEU A 26 -0.35 2.31 -8.41
C LEU A 26 -1.11 2.01 -9.70
N GLN A 27 -1.01 2.88 -10.71
CA GLN A 27 -1.63 2.63 -12.01
C GLN A 27 -1.02 1.41 -12.75
N TRP A 28 0.29 1.21 -12.64
CA TRP A 28 0.92 -0.01 -13.17
C TRP A 28 0.48 -1.25 -12.41
N LEU A 29 0.42 -1.19 -11.08
CA LEU A 29 -0.03 -2.32 -10.26
C LEU A 29 -1.47 -2.72 -10.59
N ASP A 30 -2.38 -1.74 -10.71
CA ASP A 30 -3.78 -1.97 -11.09
C ASP A 30 -3.88 -2.70 -12.44
N SER A 31 -3.06 -2.28 -13.41
CA SER A 31 -2.96 -2.93 -14.73
C SER A 31 -2.39 -4.34 -14.64
N PHE A 32 -1.39 -4.59 -13.79
CA PHE A 32 -0.79 -5.91 -13.61
C PHE A 32 -1.75 -6.92 -13.00
N ILE A 33 -2.51 -6.50 -11.98
CA ILE A 33 -3.55 -7.34 -11.36
C ILE A 33 -4.58 -7.76 -12.40
N GLN A 34 -5.06 -6.82 -13.22
CA GLN A 34 -5.99 -7.12 -14.30
C GLN A 34 -5.38 -8.13 -15.29
N SER A 35 -4.16 -7.86 -15.76
CA SER A 35 -3.51 -8.70 -16.79
C SER A 35 -3.15 -10.10 -16.32
N SER A 36 -2.96 -10.29 -15.01
CA SER A 36 -2.53 -11.56 -14.42
C SER A 36 -3.69 -12.48 -14.03
N GLY A 37 -4.95 -12.02 -14.13
CA GLY A 37 -6.12 -12.82 -13.74
C GLY A 37 -6.61 -12.56 -12.31
N GLY A 38 -6.31 -11.39 -11.74
CA GLY A 38 -6.87 -10.93 -10.47
C GLY A 38 -5.97 -11.11 -9.24
N CYS A 39 -4.69 -11.48 -9.41
CA CYS A 39 -3.64 -11.39 -8.39
C CYS A 39 -2.39 -10.74 -8.99
N CYS A 40 -1.38 -10.41 -8.19
CA CYS A 40 -0.25 -9.57 -8.63
C CYS A 40 0.60 -10.20 -9.75
N ALA A 41 0.62 -11.52 -9.88
CA ALA A 41 1.49 -12.23 -10.82
C ALA A 41 0.86 -13.47 -11.49
N ALA A 42 -0.32 -13.91 -11.03
CA ALA A 42 -1.06 -15.06 -11.54
C ALA A 42 -2.56 -14.90 -11.27
N ASP A 43 -3.35 -15.92 -11.59
CA ASP A 43 -4.79 -16.01 -11.30
C ASP A 43 -5.12 -16.49 -9.87
N HIS A 44 -4.08 -16.76 -9.09
CA HIS A 44 -4.13 -17.20 -7.70
C HIS A 44 -3.07 -16.47 -6.85
N LEU A 45 -3.21 -16.53 -5.52
CA LEU A 45 -2.27 -15.88 -4.60
C LEU A 45 -0.86 -16.47 -4.73
N THR A 46 0.12 -15.59 -4.79
CA THR A 46 1.55 -15.89 -4.84
C THR A 46 2.31 -15.08 -3.79
N ILE A 47 3.61 -15.34 -3.64
CA ILE A 47 4.49 -14.53 -2.79
C ILE A 47 4.49 -13.03 -3.17
N ALA A 48 4.15 -12.68 -4.42
CA ALA A 48 4.05 -11.29 -4.83
C ALA A 48 2.90 -10.57 -4.10
N ASP A 49 1.78 -11.25 -3.92
CA ASP A 49 0.62 -10.70 -3.23
C ASP A 49 0.94 -10.47 -1.75
N TYR A 50 1.59 -11.43 -1.09
CA TYR A 50 2.05 -11.29 0.31
C TYR A 50 3.09 -10.18 0.50
N ALA A 51 3.86 -9.84 -0.55
CA ALA A 51 4.81 -8.74 -0.49
C ALA A 51 4.15 -7.36 -0.67
N ILE A 52 3.12 -7.27 -1.53
CA ILE A 52 2.49 -6.00 -1.91
C ILE A 52 1.34 -5.64 -0.95
N PHE A 53 0.59 -6.62 -0.46
CA PHE A 53 -0.60 -6.38 0.37
C PHE A 53 -0.31 -5.55 1.64
N PRO A 54 0.74 -5.86 2.43
CA PRO A 54 1.09 -5.03 3.58
C PRO A 54 1.43 -3.58 3.18
N VAL A 55 2.07 -3.38 2.02
CA VAL A 55 2.48 -2.05 1.55
C VAL A 55 1.27 -1.17 1.25
N LEU A 56 0.27 -1.70 0.55
CA LEU A 56 -0.96 -0.96 0.26
C LEU A 56 -1.77 -0.66 1.52
N ASN A 57 -1.83 -1.60 2.47
CA ASN A 57 -2.43 -1.36 3.79
C ASN A 57 -1.74 -0.18 4.51
N CYS A 58 -0.41 -0.09 4.47
CA CYS A 58 0.33 1.04 5.04
C CYS A 58 -0.04 2.37 4.34
N ILE A 59 -0.07 2.39 3.00
CA ILE A 59 -0.41 3.58 2.21
C ILE A 59 -1.82 4.07 2.56
N GLN A 60 -2.78 3.15 2.66
CA GLN A 60 -4.15 3.44 3.05
C GLN A 60 -4.22 3.98 4.48
N ALA A 61 -3.55 3.33 5.43
CA ALA A 61 -3.56 3.72 6.84
C ALA A 61 -2.92 5.09 7.11
N MET A 62 -1.95 5.49 6.29
CA MET A 62 -1.30 6.80 6.35
C MET A 62 -2.00 7.87 5.48
N GLU A 63 -3.07 7.51 4.78
CA GLU A 63 -3.86 8.41 3.92
C GLU A 63 -3.00 9.13 2.86
N VAL A 64 -1.96 8.47 2.35
CA VAL A 64 -0.99 9.06 1.40
C VAL A 64 -1.53 9.09 -0.03
N ALA A 65 -2.36 8.10 -0.39
CA ALA A 65 -3.00 7.99 -1.69
C ALA A 65 -4.41 7.39 -1.53
N ASP A 66 -5.33 7.80 -2.41
CA ASP A 66 -6.67 7.25 -2.47
C ASP A 66 -6.67 5.98 -3.33
N LEU A 67 -6.68 4.82 -2.67
CA LEU A 67 -6.70 3.53 -3.36
C LEU A 67 -8.06 3.22 -4.02
N SER A 68 -9.14 3.92 -3.65
CA SER A 68 -10.47 3.70 -4.25
C SER A 68 -10.54 4.11 -5.72
N ALA A 69 -9.58 4.93 -6.18
CA ALA A 69 -9.41 5.29 -7.58
C ALA A 69 -8.92 4.13 -8.47
N PHE A 70 -8.48 3.01 -7.87
CA PHE A 70 -7.88 1.86 -8.56
C PHE A 70 -8.74 0.61 -8.33
N GLY A 71 -9.70 0.37 -9.23
CA GLY A 71 -10.73 -0.65 -9.04
C GLY A 71 -10.17 -2.07 -8.89
N ASN A 72 -9.17 -2.45 -9.68
CA ASN A 72 -8.59 -3.79 -9.60
C ASN A 72 -7.82 -3.98 -8.28
N ILE A 73 -7.13 -2.92 -7.82
CA ILE A 73 -6.48 -2.93 -6.50
C ILE A 73 -7.50 -3.10 -5.38
N ALA A 74 -8.63 -2.38 -5.43
CA ALA A 74 -9.66 -2.46 -4.40
C ALA A 74 -10.24 -3.89 -4.29
N ASP A 75 -10.62 -4.48 -5.42
CA ASP A 75 -11.13 -5.86 -5.47
C ASP A 75 -10.08 -6.87 -5.00
N TRP A 76 -8.83 -6.69 -5.43
CA TRP A 76 -7.71 -7.53 -5.04
C TRP A 76 -7.40 -7.46 -3.54
N MET A 77 -7.49 -6.28 -2.91
CA MET A 77 -7.28 -6.13 -1.47
C MET A 77 -8.33 -6.91 -0.66
N GLU A 78 -9.60 -6.89 -1.09
CA GLU A 78 -10.66 -7.66 -0.43
C GLU A 78 -10.46 -9.18 -0.63
N LYS A 79 -10.03 -9.60 -1.83
CA LYS A 79 -9.62 -10.99 -2.07
C LYS A 79 -8.48 -11.42 -1.15
N CYS A 80 -7.47 -10.58 -0.98
CA CYS A 80 -6.34 -10.87 -0.09
C CYS A 80 -6.79 -11.06 1.36
N LYS A 81 -7.67 -10.21 1.89
CA LYS A 81 -8.24 -10.38 3.24
C LYS A 81 -9.02 -11.69 3.38
N ALA A 82 -9.76 -12.09 2.35
CA ALA A 82 -10.56 -13.31 2.40
C ALA A 82 -9.72 -14.60 2.34
N GLU A 83 -8.58 -14.58 1.63
CA GLU A 83 -7.83 -15.79 1.30
C GLU A 83 -6.46 -15.91 2.01
N MET A 84 -5.83 -14.79 2.40
CA MET A 84 -4.50 -14.81 3.03
C MET A 84 -4.59 -15.17 4.51
N LYS A 85 -3.95 -16.27 4.90
CA LYS A 85 -3.79 -16.62 6.31
C LYS A 85 -2.88 -15.61 7.02
N GLY A 86 -3.33 -15.10 8.18
CA GLY A 86 -2.54 -14.21 9.02
C GLY A 86 -2.56 -12.75 8.58
N TYR A 87 -3.46 -12.37 7.65
CA TYR A 87 -3.65 -10.98 7.26
C TYR A 87 -4.06 -10.11 8.46
N GLU A 88 -4.74 -10.71 9.45
CA GLU A 88 -5.24 -10.05 10.66
C GLU A 88 -4.09 -9.42 11.46
N GLU A 89 -2.89 -9.99 11.43
CA GLU A 89 -1.72 -9.40 12.10
C GLU A 89 -1.36 -8.02 11.53
N ILE A 90 -1.63 -7.79 10.24
CA ILE A 90 -1.43 -6.49 9.60
C ILE A 90 -2.41 -5.48 10.20
N GLU A 91 -3.69 -5.82 10.28
CA GLU A 91 -4.74 -4.93 10.80
C GLU A 91 -4.62 -4.69 12.31
N GLU A 92 -4.30 -5.73 13.09
CA GLU A 92 -4.29 -5.68 14.56
C GLU A 92 -2.99 -5.10 15.13
N LYS A 93 -1.84 -5.29 14.47
CA LYS A 93 -0.53 -4.90 15.02
C LYS A 93 0.18 -3.87 14.17
N VAL A 94 0.28 -4.12 12.87
CA VAL A 94 1.11 -3.29 11.98
C VAL A 94 0.46 -1.92 11.76
N LEU A 95 -0.81 -1.87 11.35
CA LEU A 95 -1.49 -0.61 11.07
C LEU A 95 -1.58 0.33 12.29
N PRO A 96 -1.93 -0.14 13.51
CA PRO A 96 -1.92 0.71 14.69
C PRO A 96 -0.52 1.22 15.03
N ALA A 97 0.51 0.38 14.94
CA ALA A 97 1.88 0.79 15.21
C ALA A 97 2.37 1.86 14.22
N ILE A 98 2.03 1.72 12.93
CA ILE A 98 2.37 2.71 11.91
C ILE A 98 1.64 4.03 12.15
N LYS A 99 0.32 3.99 12.42
CA LYS A 99 -0.45 5.21 12.74
C LYS A 99 0.10 5.91 13.98
N GLN A 100 0.41 5.16 15.04
CA GLN A 100 0.98 5.71 16.27
C GLN A 100 2.36 6.33 16.03
N GLY A 101 3.23 5.67 15.26
CA GLY A 101 4.53 6.21 14.88
C GLY A 101 4.40 7.49 14.05
N PHE A 102 3.48 7.48 13.08
CA PHE A 102 3.18 8.64 12.24
C PHE A 102 2.68 9.84 13.06
N LEU A 103 1.71 9.63 13.96
CA LEU A 103 1.15 10.68 14.81
C LEU A 103 2.15 11.21 15.84
N PHE A 104 2.96 10.35 16.45
CA PHE A 104 3.97 10.75 17.45
C PHE A 104 5.03 11.69 16.88
N GLN A 105 5.33 11.63 15.59
CA GLN A 105 6.33 12.47 14.93
C GLN A 105 5.76 13.80 14.38
N LEU A 106 4.43 13.96 14.38
CA LEU A 106 3.73 15.19 13.97
C LEU A 106 3.34 16.09 15.15
N GLY A 107 3.36 15.57 16.39
CA GLY A 107 3.19 16.34 17.63
C GLY A 107 4.50 16.89 18.16
#